data_AF-A0A0P9RMM2-F1
#
_entry.id   AF-A0A0P9RMM2-F1
#
_cell.length_a   1.000
_cell.length_b   1.000
_cell.length_c   1.000
_cell.angle_alpha   90.00
_cell.angle_beta   90.00
_cell.angle_gamma   90.00
#
_symmetry.space_group_name_H-M   'P 1'
#
loop_
_entity.id
_entity.type
_entity.pdbx_description
1 polymer ?
#
loop_
_entity_poly.entity_id
_entity_poly.type
_entity_poly.pdbx_seq_one_letter_code
_entity_poly.pdbx_strand_id
1 'polypeptide(L)'
;MSHDDLIAFKNLTLEHLENNDFQKAFSFNTNLDYKVSWSKGPACSIIPLDLEMSGVKPAEFLAHEPKNKKNVYKNYFLGNTLIRVESFDRMGLLSEIESTKTDSGIRYSIRKNNFGEVNWLKAVEFEKGLPIRACRIDSDSEFWSYRYKWENMKIVEITTFSSNSIPGIRLFVDYSGDAVNSIFFDNKGSKIVIYNKND
;
A
#
# COMPACT_ATOMS: atom_id res chain seq x y z
N MET A 1 11.60 3.96 -21.71
CA MET A 1 10.15 3.76 -21.49
C MET A 1 9.61 5.07 -20.94
N SER A 2 8.52 5.60 -21.49
CA SER A 2 7.93 6.84 -20.96
C SER A 2 7.26 6.57 -19.60
N HIS A 3 7.30 7.58 -18.72
CA HIS A 3 6.65 7.59 -17.39
C HIS A 3 5.39 8.48 -17.39
N ASP A 4 4.91 8.88 -18.57
CA ASP A 4 3.83 9.87 -18.70
C ASP A 4 2.52 9.36 -18.12
N ASP A 5 2.27 8.05 -18.19
CA ASP A 5 1.12 7.40 -17.55
C ASP A 5 1.21 7.39 -16.01
N LEU A 6 2.40 7.24 -15.43
CA LEU A 6 2.62 7.29 -13.99
C LEU A 6 2.47 8.72 -13.47
N ILE A 7 2.89 9.71 -14.27
CA ILE A 7 2.65 11.13 -14.02
C ILE A 7 1.14 11.41 -14.07
N ALA A 8 0.45 10.96 -15.11
CA ALA A 8 -1.00 11.13 -15.24
C ALA A 8 -1.76 10.48 -14.07
N PHE A 9 -1.38 9.26 -13.69
CA PHE A 9 -1.99 8.54 -12.57
C PHE A 9 -1.74 9.21 -11.22
N LYS A 10 -0.52 9.74 -11.01
CA LYS A 10 -0.18 10.57 -9.85
C LYS A 10 -1.04 11.83 -9.82
N ASN A 11 -1.19 12.54 -10.94
CA ASN A 11 -1.99 13.77 -10.97
C ASN A 11 -3.47 13.51 -10.70
N LEU A 12 -4.04 12.43 -11.24
CA LEU A 12 -5.40 11.99 -10.89
C LEU A 12 -5.54 11.69 -9.39
N THR A 13 -4.56 10.99 -8.83
CA THR A 13 -4.55 10.66 -7.39
C THR A 13 -4.44 11.94 -6.54
N LEU A 14 -3.66 12.93 -6.97
CA LEU A 14 -3.53 14.21 -6.28
C LEU A 14 -4.84 15.00 -6.30
N GLU A 15 -5.51 15.07 -7.45
CA GLU A 15 -6.82 15.71 -7.58
C GLU A 15 -7.84 15.09 -6.61
N HIS A 16 -7.83 13.76 -6.47
CA HIS A 16 -8.66 13.06 -5.50
C HIS A 16 -8.26 13.29 -4.04
N LEU A 17 -6.96 13.42 -3.76
CA LEU A 17 -6.47 13.77 -2.43
C LEU A 17 -6.92 15.17 -2.03
N GLU A 18 -6.92 16.13 -2.95
CA GLU A 18 -7.33 17.53 -2.70
C GLU A 18 -8.86 17.72 -2.70
N ASN A 19 -9.62 16.74 -3.18
CA ASN A 19 -11.08 16.81 -3.28
C ASN A 19 -11.77 16.36 -1.98
N ASN A 20 -12.35 17.32 -1.26
CA ASN A 20 -13.07 17.09 0.00
C ASN A 20 -14.24 16.10 -0.11
N ASP A 21 -15.00 16.14 -1.21
CA ASP A 21 -16.14 15.24 -1.40
C ASP A 21 -15.66 13.81 -1.64
N PHE A 22 -14.57 13.66 -2.41
CA PHE A 22 -13.92 12.37 -2.60
C PHE A 22 -13.41 11.79 -1.27
N GLN A 23 -12.79 12.61 -0.42
CA GLN A 23 -12.31 12.23 0.92
C GLN A 23 -13.44 11.85 1.88
N LYS A 24 -14.63 12.47 1.76
CA LYS A 24 -15.81 12.17 2.59
C LYS A 24 -16.56 10.92 2.12
N ALA A 25 -16.43 10.55 0.85
CA ALA A 25 -17.09 9.38 0.28
C ALA A 25 -16.56 8.03 0.82
N PHE A 26 -15.43 8.03 1.54
CA PHE A 26 -14.95 6.85 2.24
C PHE A 26 -15.83 6.57 3.46
N SER A 27 -16.64 5.53 3.36
CA SER A 27 -17.55 5.10 4.43
C SER A 27 -17.24 3.68 4.87
N PHE A 28 -17.51 3.40 6.15
CA PHE A 28 -17.38 2.06 6.72
C PHE A 28 -18.77 1.55 7.10
N ASN A 29 -19.24 0.50 6.41
CA ASN A 29 -20.57 -0.05 6.63
C ASN A 29 -20.55 -1.08 7.76
N THR A 30 -20.92 -0.66 8.97
CA THR A 30 -20.89 -1.51 10.17
C THR A 30 -21.84 -2.72 10.13
N ASN A 31 -22.73 -2.82 9.12
CA ASN A 31 -23.67 -3.92 8.98
C ASN A 31 -23.12 -5.11 8.17
N LEU A 32 -21.91 -4.99 7.61
CA LEU A 32 -21.27 -6.09 6.88
C LEU A 32 -20.50 -7.01 7.84
N ASP A 33 -20.46 -8.30 7.51
CA ASP A 33 -19.73 -9.31 8.28
C ASP A 33 -18.24 -9.30 7.91
N TYR A 34 -17.47 -8.45 8.60
CA TYR A 34 -16.04 -8.33 8.37
C TYR A 34 -15.25 -9.37 9.17
N LYS A 35 -14.34 -10.06 8.50
CA LYS A 35 -13.28 -10.81 9.17
C LYS A 35 -12.26 -9.84 9.77
N VAL A 36 -12.00 -9.95 11.06
CA VAL A 36 -11.03 -9.12 11.78
C VAL A 36 -9.75 -9.91 12.08
N SER A 37 -8.60 -9.34 11.72
CA SER A 37 -7.28 -9.87 12.06
C SER A 37 -6.42 -8.81 12.74
N TRP A 38 -5.61 -9.20 13.71
CA TRP A 38 -4.76 -8.28 14.47
C TRP A 38 -3.29 -8.51 14.13
N SER A 39 -2.43 -7.49 14.17
CA SER A 39 -0.99 -7.63 13.94
C SER A 39 -0.16 -6.68 14.81
N LYS A 40 1.10 -7.06 15.09
CA LYS A 40 2.09 -6.25 15.83
C LYS A 40 3.01 -5.49 14.87
N GLY A 41 2.40 -4.76 13.94
CA GLY A 41 3.07 -4.03 12.87
C GLY A 41 2.18 -3.96 11.61
N PRO A 42 2.58 -3.17 10.60
CA PRO A 42 1.93 -3.18 9.29
C PRO A 42 1.98 -4.59 8.69
N ALA A 43 0.81 -5.17 8.41
CA ALA A 43 0.70 -6.53 7.85
C ALA A 43 0.24 -6.52 6.39
N CYS A 44 -0.43 -5.45 5.95
CA CYS A 44 -1.03 -5.36 4.64
C CYS A 44 -0.90 -3.95 4.06
N SER A 45 -0.89 -3.88 2.73
CA SER A 45 -1.10 -2.66 1.96
C SER A 45 -1.99 -2.99 0.77
N ILE A 46 -2.74 -2.01 0.27
CA ILE A 46 -3.43 -2.18 -1.02
C ILE A 46 -2.46 -2.10 -2.19
N ILE A 47 -1.33 -1.39 -2.04
CA ILE A 47 -0.28 -1.29 -3.04
C ILE A 47 0.54 -2.59 -2.98
N PRO A 48 0.67 -3.32 -4.10
CA PRO A 48 1.49 -4.53 -4.13
C PRO A 48 2.94 -4.25 -3.77
N LEU A 49 3.47 -5.06 -2.86
CA LEU A 49 4.86 -5.04 -2.39
C LEU A 49 5.30 -3.73 -1.71
N ASP A 50 4.35 -2.89 -1.27
CA ASP A 50 4.61 -1.59 -0.64
C ASP A 50 5.45 -1.68 0.65
N LEU A 51 5.18 -2.70 1.48
CA LEU A 51 5.93 -2.91 2.71
C LEU A 51 7.36 -3.35 2.38
N GLU A 52 7.51 -4.32 1.49
CA GLU A 52 8.82 -4.81 1.06
C GLU A 52 9.64 -3.71 0.37
N MET A 53 9.03 -2.91 -0.52
CA MET A 53 9.69 -1.77 -1.17
C MET A 53 10.12 -0.67 -0.20
N SER A 54 9.48 -0.57 0.97
CA SER A 54 9.89 0.34 2.05
C SER A 54 10.85 -0.30 3.07
N GLY A 55 11.33 -1.52 2.80
CA GLY A 55 12.22 -2.26 3.71
C GLY A 55 11.51 -2.82 4.94
N VAL A 56 10.18 -2.80 4.97
CA VAL A 56 9.36 -3.30 6.07
C VAL A 56 8.95 -4.74 5.78
N LYS A 57 9.32 -5.66 6.68
CA LYS A 57 8.77 -7.02 6.66
C LYS A 57 7.30 -6.99 7.11
N PRO A 58 6.36 -7.51 6.32
CA PRO A 58 4.96 -7.59 6.73
C PRO A 58 4.83 -8.38 8.04
N ALA A 59 4.11 -7.80 9.00
CA ALA A 59 3.87 -8.43 10.29
C ALA A 59 2.90 -9.62 10.15
N GLU A 60 3.12 -10.67 10.94
CA GLU A 60 2.21 -11.81 11.02
C GLU A 60 0.90 -11.42 11.73
N PHE A 61 -0.18 -12.11 11.35
CA PHE A 61 -1.45 -11.99 12.07
C PHE A 61 -1.43 -12.79 13.37
N LEU A 62 -1.97 -12.17 14.41
CA LEU A 62 -2.20 -12.79 15.70
C LEU A 62 -3.42 -13.71 15.62
N ALA A 63 -3.36 -14.82 16.37
CA ALA A 63 -4.48 -15.74 16.52
C ALA A 63 -5.70 -15.12 17.21
N HIS A 64 -5.47 -14.13 18.08
CA HIS A 64 -6.49 -13.51 18.93
C HIS A 64 -6.29 -12.00 19.05
N GLU A 65 -7.35 -11.30 19.49
CA GLU A 65 -7.25 -9.89 19.87
C GLU A 65 -6.22 -9.72 21.01
N PRO A 66 -5.25 -8.82 20.86
CA PRO A 66 -4.28 -8.58 21.90
C PRO A 66 -4.92 -7.83 23.07
N LYS A 67 -4.70 -8.32 24.30
CA LYS A 67 -5.13 -7.63 25.54
C LYS A 67 -4.60 -6.20 25.64
N ASN A 68 -3.39 -5.97 25.12
CA ASN A 68 -2.75 -4.65 25.05
C ASN A 68 -2.61 -4.20 23.59
N LYS A 69 -3.29 -3.09 23.26
CA LYS A 69 -3.35 -2.50 21.91
C LYS A 69 -2.18 -1.56 21.60
N LYS A 70 -1.17 -1.46 22.46
CA LYS A 70 0.06 -0.69 22.18
C LYS A 70 0.72 -1.14 20.88
N ASN A 71 0.88 -0.20 19.93
CA ASN A 71 1.50 -0.41 18.62
C ASN A 71 0.89 -1.61 17.85
N VAL A 72 -0.44 -1.70 17.84
CA VAL A 72 -1.18 -2.78 17.21
C VAL A 72 -1.97 -2.25 16.02
N TYR A 73 -2.20 -3.11 15.04
CA TYR A 73 -3.07 -2.85 13.91
C TYR A 73 -4.25 -3.83 13.93
N LYS A 74 -5.45 -3.31 13.70
CA LYS A 74 -6.68 -4.10 13.50
C LYS A 74 -7.09 -3.99 12.05
N ASN A 75 -7.10 -5.11 11.35
CA ASN A 75 -7.31 -5.20 9.92
C ASN A 75 -8.69 -5.85 9.67
N TYR A 76 -9.52 -5.17 8.89
CA TYR A 76 -10.87 -5.62 8.55
C TYR A 76 -10.89 -6.09 7.10
N PHE A 77 -11.42 -7.29 6.87
CA PHE A 77 -11.51 -7.91 5.55
C PHE A 77 -12.94 -8.26 5.19
N LEU A 78 -13.31 -8.07 3.93
CA LEU A 78 -14.50 -8.64 3.33
C LEU A 78 -14.04 -9.70 2.32
N GLY A 79 -14.23 -10.98 2.64
CA GLY A 79 -13.51 -12.06 1.94
C GLY A 79 -11.99 -11.89 2.09
N ASN A 80 -11.27 -11.81 0.97
CA ASN A 80 -9.82 -11.58 0.94
C ASN A 80 -9.44 -10.10 0.73
N THR A 81 -10.42 -9.20 0.75
CA THR A 81 -10.26 -7.79 0.40
C THR A 81 -10.10 -6.95 1.66
N LEU A 82 -8.95 -6.27 1.83
CA LEU A 82 -8.70 -5.35 2.96
C LEU A 82 -9.59 -4.11 2.90
N ILE A 83 -10.55 -3.96 3.81
CA ILE A 83 -11.50 -2.84 3.79
C ILE A 83 -11.03 -1.66 4.63
N ARG A 84 -10.44 -1.94 5.80
CA ARG A 84 -10.08 -0.93 6.79
C ARG A 84 -8.91 -1.41 7.64
N VAL A 85 -8.08 -0.46 8.09
CA VAL A 85 -7.07 -0.67 9.12
C VAL A 85 -7.24 0.38 10.20
N GLU A 86 -7.23 -0.05 11.46
CA GLU A 86 -7.15 0.82 12.62
C GLU A 86 -5.78 0.64 13.27
N SER A 87 -5.03 1.74 13.39
CA SER A 87 -3.70 1.77 13.99
C SER A 87 -3.76 2.35 15.40
N PHE A 88 -3.19 1.63 16.36
CA PHE A 88 -3.15 2.03 17.76
C PHE A 88 -1.74 2.47 18.16
N ASP A 89 -1.62 3.58 18.89
CA ASP A 89 -0.35 4.19 19.25
C ASP A 89 0.40 3.48 20.39
N ARG A 90 1.48 4.11 20.88
CA ARG A 90 2.29 3.61 22.00
C ARG A 90 1.56 3.52 23.34
N MET A 91 0.41 4.18 23.47
CA MET A 91 -0.47 4.16 24.63
C MET A 91 -1.65 3.19 24.44
N GLY A 92 -1.80 2.62 23.24
CA GLY A 92 -2.90 1.74 22.88
C GLY A 92 -4.19 2.50 22.50
N LEU A 93 -4.08 3.79 22.18
CA LEU A 93 -5.19 4.62 21.73
C LEU A 93 -5.29 4.57 20.21
N LEU A 94 -6.52 4.61 19.68
CA LEU A 94 -6.75 4.69 18.24
C LEU A 94 -6.16 6.00 17.71
N SER A 95 -5.17 5.89 16.84
CA SER A 95 -4.42 7.04 16.32
C SER A 95 -4.70 7.30 14.86
N GLU A 96 -4.89 6.25 14.05
CA GLU A 96 -5.13 6.39 12.62
C GLU A 96 -6.16 5.38 12.14
N ILE A 97 -6.89 5.79 11.10
CA ILE A 97 -7.84 4.96 10.39
C ILE A 97 -7.49 5.03 8.91
N GLU A 98 -7.27 3.87 8.30
CA GLU A 98 -7.21 3.70 6.85
C GLU A 98 -8.49 3.02 6.37
N SER A 99 -9.13 3.57 5.33
CA SER A 99 -10.36 3.02 4.76
C SER A 99 -10.26 2.98 3.25
N THR A 100 -10.78 1.90 2.65
CA THR A 100 -10.72 1.68 1.21
C THR A 100 -12.06 1.95 0.53
N LYS A 101 -12.00 2.31 -0.75
CA LYS A 101 -13.16 2.34 -1.66
C LYS A 101 -12.71 1.96 -3.07
N THR A 102 -13.65 1.61 -3.92
CA THR A 102 -13.39 1.39 -5.35
C THR A 102 -14.20 2.39 -6.15
N ASP A 103 -13.56 3.01 -7.14
CA ASP A 103 -14.20 3.94 -8.06
C ASP A 103 -13.61 3.71 -9.46
N SER A 104 -14.48 3.48 -10.44
CA SER A 104 -14.11 3.37 -11.86
C SER A 104 -12.96 2.39 -12.16
N GLY A 105 -12.90 1.26 -11.43
CA GLY A 105 -11.86 0.24 -11.59
C GLY A 105 -10.55 0.52 -10.84
N ILE A 106 -10.44 1.66 -10.16
CA ILE A 106 -9.32 2.03 -9.30
C ILE A 106 -9.73 1.82 -7.84
N ARG A 107 -8.89 1.11 -7.10
CA ARG A 107 -9.04 0.97 -5.65
C ARG A 107 -8.24 2.05 -4.95
N TYR A 108 -8.90 2.76 -4.05
CA TYR A 108 -8.30 3.78 -3.22
C TYR A 108 -8.25 3.35 -1.77
N SER A 109 -7.28 3.91 -1.04
CA SER A 109 -7.20 3.83 0.41
C SER A 109 -6.78 5.16 0.98
N ILE A 110 -7.63 5.78 1.80
CA ILE A 110 -7.32 7.04 2.48
C ILE A 110 -6.96 6.73 3.93
N ARG A 111 -5.85 7.30 4.41
CA ARG A 111 -5.50 7.26 5.83
C ARG A 111 -5.69 8.62 6.46
N LYS A 112 -6.39 8.64 7.59
CA LYS A 112 -6.62 9.83 8.42
C LYS A 112 -6.15 9.60 9.83
N ASN A 113 -5.67 10.66 10.48
CA ASN A 113 -5.41 10.64 11.92
C ASN A 113 -6.73 10.73 12.73
N ASN A 114 -6.62 10.70 14.05
CA ASN A 114 -7.74 10.80 14.97
C ASN A 114 -8.47 12.17 14.99
N PHE A 115 -7.89 13.20 14.37
CA PHE A 115 -8.53 14.51 14.14
C PHE A 115 -9.24 14.59 12.78
N GLY A 116 -9.15 13.54 11.95
CA GLY A 116 -9.75 13.50 10.62
C GLY A 116 -8.90 14.14 9.53
N GLU A 117 -7.69 14.60 9.85
CA GLU A 117 -6.73 15.11 8.87
C GLU A 117 -6.19 13.95 8.04
N VAL A 118 -6.04 14.17 6.73
CA VAL A 118 -5.55 13.16 5.79
C VAL A 118 -4.04 13.09 5.88
N ASN A 119 -3.50 11.89 6.14
CA ASN A 119 -2.06 11.63 6.10
C ASN A 119 -1.62 11.27 4.67
N TRP A 120 -2.38 10.40 3.99
CA TRP A 120 -2.11 10.01 2.61
C TRP A 120 -3.31 9.40 1.89
N LEU A 121 -3.23 9.37 0.56
CA LEU A 121 -4.09 8.61 -0.33
C LEU A 121 -3.27 7.61 -1.16
N LYS A 122 -3.71 6.36 -1.18
CA LYS A 122 -3.21 5.32 -2.08
C LYS A 122 -4.23 5.05 -3.17
N ALA A 123 -3.77 4.74 -4.37
CA ALA A 123 -4.56 4.36 -5.53
C ALA A 123 -3.91 3.14 -6.23
N VAL A 124 -4.70 2.19 -6.68
CA VAL A 124 -4.25 0.99 -7.41
C VAL A 124 -5.23 0.69 -8.52
N GLU A 125 -4.74 0.68 -9.76
CA GLU A 125 -5.53 0.33 -10.94
C GLU A 125 -5.28 -1.12 -11.32
N PHE A 126 -6.35 -1.80 -11.73
CA PHE A 126 -6.32 -3.22 -12.08
C PHE A 126 -6.72 -3.42 -13.54
N GLU A 127 -6.04 -4.35 -14.21
CA GLU A 127 -6.45 -4.89 -15.51
C GLU A 127 -6.61 -6.41 -15.38
N LYS A 128 -7.77 -6.94 -15.75
CA LYS A 128 -8.09 -8.39 -15.65
C LYS A 128 -7.80 -8.98 -14.25
N GLY A 129 -8.00 -8.17 -13.20
CA GLY A 129 -7.79 -8.55 -11.80
C GLY A 129 -6.34 -8.43 -11.31
N LEU A 130 -5.39 -8.03 -12.17
CA LEU A 130 -3.99 -7.80 -11.79
C LEU A 130 -3.70 -6.29 -11.64
N PRO A 131 -3.05 -5.86 -10.55
CA PRO A 131 -2.56 -4.49 -10.40
C PRO A 131 -1.60 -4.10 -11.53
N ILE A 132 -1.91 -3.09 -12.31
CA ILE A 132 -1.03 -2.61 -13.41
C ILE A 132 -0.22 -1.38 -13.02
N ARG A 133 -0.78 -0.52 -12.17
CA ARG A 133 -0.08 0.63 -11.59
C ARG A 133 -0.66 1.00 -10.24
N ALA A 134 0.16 1.64 -9.42
CA ALA A 134 -0.21 2.12 -8.10
C ALA A 134 0.43 3.47 -7.80
N CYS A 135 -0.18 4.24 -6.91
CA CYS A 135 0.35 5.50 -6.44
C CYS A 135 0.01 5.71 -4.96
N ARG A 136 0.95 6.29 -4.21
CA ARG A 136 0.73 6.88 -2.90
C ARG A 136 1.11 8.35 -2.99
N ILE A 137 0.28 9.22 -2.41
CA ILE A 137 0.58 10.64 -2.22
C ILE A 137 0.29 10.98 -0.76
N ASP A 138 1.29 11.58 -0.12
CA ASP A 138 1.21 12.05 1.26
C ASP A 138 0.76 13.51 1.28
N SER A 139 0.27 13.97 2.44
CA SER A 139 -0.26 15.32 2.62
C SER A 139 0.77 16.44 2.38
N ASP A 140 2.06 16.12 2.45
CA ASP A 140 3.18 17.01 2.15
C ASP A 140 3.58 16.99 0.67
N SER A 141 2.80 16.34 -0.18
CA SER A 141 3.02 16.16 -1.62
C SER A 141 4.18 15.23 -2.00
N GLU A 142 4.79 14.52 -1.05
CA GLU A 142 5.64 13.38 -1.39
C GLU A 142 4.79 12.29 -2.06
N PHE A 143 5.37 11.63 -3.06
CA PHE A 143 4.64 10.61 -3.80
C PHE A 143 5.54 9.47 -4.25
N TRP A 144 4.91 8.31 -4.40
CA TRP A 144 5.50 7.12 -4.99
C TRP A 144 4.50 6.52 -5.97
N SER A 145 4.92 6.37 -7.23
CA SER A 145 4.12 5.79 -8.29
C SER A 145 4.87 4.61 -8.90
N TYR A 146 4.12 3.55 -9.23
CA TYR A 146 4.65 2.25 -9.60
C TYR A 146 3.92 1.72 -10.82
N ARG A 147 4.65 1.13 -11.76
CA ARG A 147 4.10 0.27 -12.82
C ARG A 147 4.59 -1.15 -12.61
N TYR A 148 3.68 -2.13 -12.73
CA TYR A 148 4.00 -3.54 -12.50
C TYR A 148 4.07 -4.31 -13.81
N LYS A 149 5.11 -5.12 -13.96
CA LYS A 149 5.20 -6.15 -14.99
C LYS A 149 4.94 -7.52 -14.35
N TRP A 150 4.02 -8.27 -14.95
CA TRP A 150 3.62 -9.59 -14.49
C TRP A 150 4.10 -10.69 -15.43
N GLU A 151 4.59 -11.79 -14.85
CA GLU A 151 4.85 -13.05 -15.54
C GLU A 151 4.39 -14.19 -14.65
N ASN A 152 3.64 -15.17 -15.21
CA ASN A 152 3.13 -16.32 -14.47
C ASN A 152 2.44 -15.97 -13.12
N MET A 153 1.59 -14.93 -13.13
CA MET A 153 0.88 -14.43 -11.95
C MET A 153 1.79 -13.89 -10.83
N LYS A 154 3.03 -13.49 -11.15
CA LYS A 154 3.98 -12.86 -10.23
C LYS A 154 4.49 -11.53 -10.79
N ILE A 155 4.72 -10.56 -9.91
CA ILE A 155 5.34 -9.28 -10.29
C ILE A 155 6.83 -9.55 -10.45
N VAL A 156 7.38 -9.40 -11.65
CA VAL A 156 8.81 -9.63 -11.90
C VAL A 156 9.62 -8.34 -12.00
N GLU A 157 8.95 -7.23 -12.34
CA GLU A 157 9.56 -5.91 -12.46
C GLU A 157 8.60 -4.82 -11.98
N ILE A 158 9.15 -3.81 -11.32
CA ILE A 158 8.44 -2.61 -10.89
C ILE A 158 9.20 -1.40 -11.42
N THR A 159 8.56 -0.58 -12.26
CA THR A 159 9.12 0.72 -12.66
C THR A 159 8.64 1.78 -11.69
N THR A 160 9.55 2.55 -11.11
CA THR A 160 9.23 3.58 -10.10
C THR A 160 9.29 5.00 -10.67
N PHE A 161 8.41 5.86 -10.16
CA PHE A 161 8.45 7.30 -10.33
C PHE A 161 8.06 7.93 -9.00
N SER A 162 9.00 8.58 -8.32
CA SER A 162 8.81 9.05 -6.94
C SER A 162 9.47 10.42 -6.73
N SER A 163 8.99 11.19 -5.76
CA SER A 163 9.51 12.54 -5.44
C SER A 163 10.99 12.53 -5.03
N ASN A 164 11.47 11.43 -4.46
CA ASN A 164 12.80 11.28 -3.87
C ASN A 164 13.69 10.26 -4.59
N SER A 165 13.36 9.88 -5.83
CA SER A 165 14.15 8.92 -6.61
C SER A 165 14.44 9.43 -8.02
N ILE A 166 15.46 8.86 -8.66
CA ILE A 166 15.63 9.02 -10.10
C ILE A 166 14.40 8.41 -10.80
N PRO A 167 13.73 9.14 -11.72
CA PRO A 167 12.61 8.59 -12.47
C PRO A 167 13.00 7.35 -13.27
N GLY A 168 12.17 6.31 -13.21
CA GLY A 168 12.32 5.12 -14.04
C GLY A 168 13.31 4.08 -13.56
N ILE A 169 13.66 4.10 -12.28
CA ILE A 169 14.36 2.97 -11.66
C ILE A 169 13.48 1.73 -11.80
N ARG A 170 14.11 0.63 -12.20
CA ARG A 170 13.47 -0.68 -12.32
C ARG A 170 13.92 -1.56 -11.18
N LEU A 171 12.96 -2.00 -10.38
CA LEU A 171 13.15 -2.99 -9.34
C LEU A 171 12.79 -4.36 -9.90
N PHE A 172 13.62 -5.34 -9.60
CA PHE A 172 13.39 -6.75 -9.91
C PHE A 172 13.03 -7.48 -8.64
N VAL A 173 12.13 -8.45 -8.77
CA VAL A 173 11.58 -9.20 -7.63
C VAL A 173 11.92 -10.67 -7.81
N ASP A 174 12.64 -11.22 -6.85
CA ASP A 174 12.91 -12.66 -6.75
C ASP A 174 11.96 -13.30 -5.74
N TYR A 175 11.54 -14.54 -6.02
CA TYR A 175 10.64 -15.31 -5.17
C TYR A 175 11.26 -16.63 -4.72
N SER A 176 10.90 -17.05 -3.52
CA SER A 176 11.13 -18.38 -2.96
C SER A 176 9.77 -19.06 -2.79
N GLY A 177 9.35 -19.83 -3.79
CA GLY A 177 7.95 -20.26 -3.91
C GLY A 177 7.05 -19.07 -4.23
N ASP A 178 6.03 -18.82 -3.41
CA ASP A 178 5.12 -17.67 -3.57
C ASP A 178 5.49 -16.46 -2.69
N ALA A 179 6.48 -16.61 -1.81
CA ALA A 179 6.96 -15.52 -0.98
C ALA A 179 8.03 -14.71 -1.71
N VAL A 180 7.95 -13.38 -1.61
CA VAL A 180 9.03 -12.49 -2.04
C VAL A 180 10.29 -12.82 -1.25
N ASN A 181 11.36 -13.10 -1.97
CA ASN A 181 12.68 -13.38 -1.43
C ASN A 181 13.52 -12.10 -1.36
N SER A 182 13.58 -11.36 -2.46
CA SER A 182 14.34 -10.11 -2.53
C SER A 182 13.79 -9.14 -3.57
N ILE A 183 14.01 -7.85 -3.31
CA ILE A 183 13.77 -6.76 -4.26
C ILE A 183 15.07 -6.00 -4.45
N PHE A 184 15.50 -5.79 -5.69
CA PHE A 184 16.79 -5.16 -6.01
C PHE A 184 16.72 -4.36 -7.30
N PHE A 185 17.69 -3.47 -7.53
CA PHE A 185 17.93 -2.87 -8.85
C PHE A 185 19.37 -3.11 -9.30
N ASP A 186 19.59 -3.12 -10.61
CA ASP A 186 20.93 -3.18 -11.18
C ASP A 186 21.55 -1.79 -11.26
N ASN A 187 22.76 -1.65 -10.73
CA ASN A 187 23.59 -0.48 -10.88
C ASN A 187 24.92 -0.88 -11.55
N LYS A 188 24.95 -0.82 -12.88
CA LYS A 188 26.15 -1.08 -13.70
C LYS A 188 26.74 -2.47 -13.43
N GLY A 189 25.88 -3.49 -13.33
CA GLY A 189 26.27 -4.88 -13.07
C GLY A 189 26.40 -5.24 -11.59
N SER A 190 26.19 -4.29 -10.68
CA SER A 190 26.08 -4.56 -9.24
C SER A 190 24.61 -4.59 -8.82
N LYS A 191 24.19 -5.64 -8.12
CA LYS A 191 22.86 -5.72 -7.52
C LYS A 191 22.82 -4.92 -6.22
N ILE A 192 21.94 -3.93 -6.15
CA ILE A 192 21.65 -3.18 -4.93
C ILE A 192 20.33 -3.70 -4.35
N VAL A 193 20.40 -4.36 -3.20
CA VAL A 193 19.26 -4.99 -2.53
C VAL A 193 18.53 -3.94 -1.68
N ILE A 194 17.21 -3.83 -1.89
CA ILE A 194 16.31 -2.95 -1.12
C ILE A 194 15.58 -3.77 -0.04
N TYR A 195 15.27 -5.02 -0.34
CA TYR A 195 14.61 -5.94 0.56
C TYR A 195 15.19 -7.33 0.40
N ASN A 196 15.38 -8.01 1.54
CA ASN A 196 15.74 -9.41 1.61
C ASN A 196 14.97 -10.03 2.78
N LYS A 197 14.30 -11.15 2.52
CA LYS A 197 13.47 -11.83 3.53
C LYS A 197 14.25 -12.31 4.76
N ASN A 198 15.55 -12.55 4.57
CA ASN A 198 16.45 -13.11 5.59
C ASN A 198 17.27 -12.07 6.36
N ASP A 199 17.13 -10.79 6.00
CA ASP A 199 17.70 -9.67 6.76
C ASP A 199 16.72 -9.24 7.87
#